data_AF-A0A7L5DK20-F1
#
_entry.id   AF-A0A7L5DK20-F1
#
_cell.length_a   1.000
_cell.length_b   1.000
_cell.length_c   1.000
_cell.angle_alpha   90.00
_cell.angle_beta   90.00
_cell.angle_gamma   90.00
#
_symmetry.space_group_name_H-M   'P 1'
#
loop_
_entity.id
_entity.type
_entity.pdbx_description
1 polymer ?
#
loop_
_entity_poly.entity_id
_entity_poly.type
_entity_poly.pdbx_seq_one_letter_code
_entity_poly.pdbx_strand_id
1 'polypeptide(L)' 'MKQYTEIPDTSDSDYWQIKVTEGQLRSQTFIPRDKALHHRLKTQAWAAIQAAQPRRRRNSKE' A
#
# COMPACT_ATOMS: atom_id res chain seq x y z
N MET A 1 -4.82 -5.17 20.21
CA MET A 1 -4.96 -5.17 18.73
C MET A 1 -4.11 -4.03 18.20
N LYS A 2 -3.18 -4.30 17.27
CA LYS A 2 -2.43 -3.23 16.59
C LYS A 2 -3.38 -2.46 15.66
N GLN A 3 -3.36 -1.14 15.74
CA GLN A 3 -4.14 -0.27 14.86
C GLN A 3 -3.21 0.28 13.78
N TYR A 4 -3.45 -0.11 12.52
CA TYR A 4 -2.67 0.35 11.38
C TYR A 4 -3.26 1.64 10.83
N THR A 5 -2.45 2.70 10.81
CA THR A 5 -2.78 4.00 10.19
C THR A 5 -2.22 4.16 8.79
N GLU A 6 -1.25 3.32 8.42
CA GLU A 6 -0.61 3.26 7.12
C GLU A 6 -0.18 1.81 6.81
N ILE A 7 0.19 1.55 5.55
CA ILE A 7 0.65 0.22 5.14
C ILE A 7 2.07 0.02 5.73
N PRO A 8 2.27 -0.95 6.65
CA PRO A 8 3.57 -1.18 7.28
C PRO A 8 4.53 -1.90 6.32
N ASP A 9 5.82 -1.87 6.68
CA ASP A 9 6.86 -2.63 5.99
C ASP A 9 6.55 -4.14 5.94
N THR A 10 7.07 -4.83 4.92
CA THR A 10 6.88 -6.28 4.72
C THR A 10 7.41 -7.16 5.86
N SER A 11 8.20 -6.58 6.78
CA SER A 11 8.67 -7.23 8.01
C SER A 11 7.56 -7.42 9.06
N ASP A 12 6.46 -6.66 8.99
CA ASP A 12 5.36 -6.81 9.97
C ASP A 12 4.56 -8.09 9.69
N SER A 13 4.84 -9.13 10.46
CA SER A 13 4.22 -10.45 10.36
C SER A 13 2.77 -10.50 10.84
N ASP A 14 2.30 -9.48 11.58
CA ASP A 14 0.91 -9.34 12.01
C ASP A 14 0.04 -8.73 10.90
N TYR A 15 0.65 -8.02 9.96
CA TYR A 15 -0.02 -7.44 8.80
C TYR A 15 0.16 -8.31 7.55
N TRP A 16 1.38 -8.78 7.30
CA TRP A 16 1.74 -9.56 6.13
C TRP A 16 1.73 -11.05 6.40
N GLN A 17 1.26 -11.81 5.42
CA GLN A 17 1.36 -13.25 5.33
C GLN A 17 2.29 -13.59 4.17
N ILE A 18 3.34 -14.32 4.47
CA ILE A 18 4.30 -14.79 3.47
C ILE A 18 3.75 -16.09 2.86
N LYS A 19 3.58 -16.10 1.53
CA LYS A 19 3.35 -17.32 0.77
C LYS A 19 4.61 -17.65 -0.02
N VAL A 20 5.12 -18.84 0.21
CA VAL A 20 6.19 -19.45 -0.58
C VAL A 20 5.52 -20.43 -1.53
N THR A 21 5.76 -20.26 -2.83
CA THR A 21 5.29 -21.22 -3.83
C THR A 21 6.26 -22.40 -3.86
N GLU A 22 5.80 -23.61 -3.54
CA GLU A 22 6.62 -24.82 -3.67
C GLU A 22 7.16 -24.96 -5.09
N GLY A 23 8.45 -25.25 -5.21
CA GLY A 23 9.17 -25.33 -6.49
C GLY A 23 9.82 -24.03 -6.96
N GLN A 24 9.56 -22.90 -6.32
CA GLN A 24 10.17 -21.61 -6.67
C GLN A 24 10.91 -21.01 -5.47
N LEU A 25 12.12 -21.52 -5.22
CA LEU A 25 12.98 -21.19 -4.06
C LEU A 25 13.28 -19.69 -3.86
N ARG A 26 13.00 -18.83 -4.85
CA ARG A 26 13.36 -17.39 -4.84
C ARG A 26 12.16 -16.44 -4.82
N SER A 27 10.94 -16.94 -4.90
CA SER A 27 9.75 -16.08 -4.98
C SER A 27 8.93 -16.16 -3.70
N GLN A 28 9.12 -15.18 -2.82
CA GLN A 28 8.27 -14.97 -1.65
C GLN A 28 7.23 -13.90 -1.98
N THR A 29 5.95 -14.22 -1.79
CA THR A 29 4.85 -13.28 -2.02
C THR A 29 4.30 -12.80 -0.68
N PHE A 30 4.25 -11.48 -0.49
CA PHE A 30 3.67 -10.87 0.70
C PHE A 30 2.21 -10.52 0.45
N ILE A 31 1.32 -11.14 1.20
CA ILE A 31 -0.13 -10.98 1.07
C ILE A 31 -0.65 -10.35 2.37
N PRO A 32 -1.42 -9.26 2.33
CA PRO A 32 -1.99 -8.69 3.54
C PRO A 32 -3.00 -9.68 4.14
N ARG A 33 -2.93 -9.88 5.45
CA ARG A 33 -3.86 -10.74 6.20
C ARG A 33 -5.29 -10.19 6.15
N ASP A 34 -5.44 -8.88 6.32
CA ASP A 34 -6.70 -8.17 6.14
C ASP A 34 -6.68 -7.35 4.83
N LYS A 35 -7.36 -7.86 3.82
CA LYS A 35 -7.46 -7.21 2.51
C LYS A 35 -8.28 -5.93 2.54
N ALA A 36 -9.32 -5.86 3.39
CA ALA A 36 -10.19 -4.70 3.47
C ALA A 36 -9.46 -3.52 4.12
N LEU A 37 -8.74 -3.80 5.21
CA LEU A 37 -7.84 -2.84 5.84
C LEU A 37 -6.77 -2.35 4.84
N HIS A 38 -6.09 -3.28 4.16
CA HIS A 38 -5.07 -2.92 3.18
C HIS A 38 -5.61 -2.01 2.06
N HIS A 39 -6.80 -2.32 1.54
CA HIS A 39 -7.44 -1.50 0.52
C HIS A 39 -7.73 -0.09 1.04
N ARG A 40 -8.29 0.05 2.25
CA ARG A 40 -8.56 1.36 2.88
C ARG A 40 -7.29 2.19 3.01
N LEU A 41 -6.22 1.60 3.54
CA LEU A 41 -4.93 2.27 3.74
C LEU A 41 -4.32 2.71 2.41
N LYS A 42 -4.41 1.87 1.37
CA LYS A 42 -3.97 2.20 0.02
C LYS A 42 -4.73 3.37 -0.58
N THR A 43 -6.06 3.38 -0.46
CA THR A 43 -6.90 4.50 -0.94
C THR A 43 -6.54 5.80 -0.22
N GLN A 44 -6.35 5.76 1.10
CA GLN A 44 -5.98 6.91 1.90
C GLN A 44 -4.61 7.47 1.49
N ALA A 45 -3.61 6.61 1.31
CA ALA A 45 -2.28 7.01 0.83
C ALA A 45 -2.34 7.64 -0.55
N TRP A 46 -3.12 7.06 -1.47
CA TRP A 46 -3.29 7.60 -2.82
C TRP A 46 -3.96 8.98 -2.82
N ALA A 47 -4.98 9.18 -1.98
CA ALA A 47 -5.63 10.47 -1.82
C ALA A 47 -4.66 11.54 -1.28
N ALA A 48 -3.82 11.17 -0.31
CA ALA A 48 -2.78 12.06 0.23
C ALA A 48 -1.75 12.47 -0.85
N ILE A 49 -1.29 11.51 -1.66
CA ILE A 49 -0.38 11.77 -2.79
C ILE A 49 -1.01 12.73 -3.79
N GLN A 50 -2.28 12.53 -4.15
CA GLN A 50 -2.98 13.43 -5.08
C GLN A 50 -3.16 14.84 -4.51
N ALA A 51 -3.48 14.95 -3.21
CA ALA A 51 -3.60 16.24 -2.55
C ALA A 51 -2.26 17.00 -2.48
N ALA A 52 -1.15 16.26 -2.34
CA ALA A 52 0.20 16.82 -2.31
C ALA A 52 0.73 17.22 -3.69
N GLN A 53 0.11 16.77 -4.78
CA GLN A 53 0.51 17.18 -6.13
C GLN A 53 0.00 18.60 -6.43
N PRO A 54 0.89 19.58 -6.68
CA PRO A 54 0.47 20.91 -7.06
C PRO A 54 -0.26 20.84 -8.40
N ARG A 55 -1.53 21.26 -8.43
CA ARG A 55 -2.26 21.47 -9.69
C ARG A 55 -1.45 22.47 -10.52
N ARG A 56 -0.73 21.99 -11.54
CA ARG A 56 -0.16 22.86 -12.57
C ARG A 56 -1.33 23.61 -13.18
N ARG A 57 -1.52 24.88 -12.80
CA ARG A 57 -2.40 25.79 -13.53
C ARG A 57 -1.81 25.88 -14.93
N ARG A 58 -2.43 25.19 -15.87
CA ARG A 58 -2.14 25.37 -17.29
C ARG A 58 -2.60 26.80 -17.58
N ASN A 59 -1.66 27.75 -17.54
CA ASN A 59 -1.87 29.06 -18.13
C ASN A 59 -2.16 28.82 -19.61
N SER A 60 -3.44 28.75 -19.97
CA SER A 60 -3.91 29.10 -21.29
C SER A 60 -3.60 30.58 -21.45
N LYS A 61 -2.49 30.88 -22.14
CA LYS A 61 -2.22 32.23 -22.65
C LYS A 61 -3.33 32.56 -23.64
N GLU A 62 -4.07 33.60 -23.28
CA GLU A 62 -4.84 34.46 -24.19
C GLU A 62 -3.88 35.29 -25.04
#